data_AF-A0A6I8NRX8-F1
#
_entry.id   AF-A0A6I8NRX8-F1
#
_cell.length_a   1.000
_cell.length_b   1.000
_cell.length_c   1.000
_cell.angle_alpha   90.00
_cell.angle_beta   90.00
_cell.angle_gamma   90.00
#
_symmetry.space_group_name_H-M   'P 1'
#
loop_
_entity.id
_entity.type
_entity.pdbx_description
1 polymer ?
#
loop_
_entity_poly.entity_id
_entity_poly.type
_entity_poly.pdbx_seq_one_letter_code
_entity_poly.pdbx_strand_id
1 'polypeptide(L)'
;MLLPPIAVAVHRFHLVEAAVYTYTMFFSTFYHACDQPGVAVLCIMDYDTLQYCDFLGSVVSIWVTILCMARLKRLVKYDRAALPWSTPPSPMPLHKYPIYLWKSLKLKEGIYSRLPAHYLRELQDTREPTPVHYQPHGTKYRRNPKNGQRERVQDVPIPLYFPPESQLGLWGGEGWIKGYRYANNDKLSKCVKKVWKPQLLFRELYSEILDKKFGVTVTMRTLDLIDAAYGFDFYILKTPKVDLCSKFGMDLKRGMLLRLARRDPQLHPDDPEKREAIYHKYREFVIPEEEAEWVGLTLEEALEKQRLLEAKVSTVLSSQLAFNGPWAWLPIWVRGPGLPPAVGMSSGSCSAQSFAMDWHPQHRRGELGPGLGVGGGSPGHPASEETMTQTGATPAASGGGFPWDGREWRSARVDL
;
A
#
# COMPACT_ATOMS: atom_id res chain seq x y z
N MET A 1 -41.76 6.01 -42.25
CA MET A 1 -41.82 7.49 -42.29
C MET A 1 -41.25 8.07 -40.99
N LEU A 2 -39.94 8.34 -40.96
CA LEU A 2 -39.19 8.95 -39.83
C LEU A 2 -38.82 10.42 -40.07
N LEU A 3 -39.38 11.04 -41.12
CA LEU A 3 -39.01 12.39 -41.58
C LEU A 3 -39.26 13.50 -40.54
N PRO A 4 -40.42 13.56 -39.83
CA PRO A 4 -40.61 14.58 -38.80
C PRO A 4 -39.64 14.44 -37.61
N PRO A 5 -39.39 13.23 -37.05
CA PRO A 5 -38.34 13.03 -36.04
C PRO A 5 -36.94 13.46 -36.50
N ILE A 6 -36.56 13.14 -37.75
CA ILE A 6 -35.26 13.53 -38.32
C ILE A 6 -35.16 15.06 -38.41
N ALA A 7 -36.18 15.73 -38.96
CA ALA A 7 -36.18 17.19 -39.12
C ALA A 7 -36.06 17.92 -37.77
N VAL A 8 -36.78 17.45 -36.75
CA VAL A 8 -36.72 18.00 -35.39
C VAL A 8 -35.35 17.75 -34.75
N ALA A 9 -34.78 16.55 -34.93
CA ALA A 9 -33.46 16.20 -34.39
C ALA A 9 -32.33 17.03 -35.02
N VAL A 10 -32.39 17.27 -36.34
CA VAL A 10 -31.42 18.12 -37.06
C VAL A 10 -31.54 19.57 -36.59
N HIS A 11 -32.76 20.11 -36.48
CA HIS A 11 -32.98 21.50 -36.04
C HIS A 11 -32.51 21.75 -34.60
N ARG A 12 -32.49 20.73 -33.74
CA ARG A 12 -31.99 20.82 -32.36
C ARG A 12 -30.54 20.36 -32.18
N PHE A 13 -29.80 20.17 -33.27
CA PHE A 13 -28.40 19.72 -33.27
C PHE A 13 -28.17 18.36 -32.57
N HIS A 14 -29.17 17.47 -32.54
CA HIS A 14 -29.04 16.09 -32.06
C HIS A 14 -28.54 15.19 -33.19
N LEU A 15 -27.29 15.40 -33.61
CA LEU A 15 -26.70 14.79 -34.80
C LEU A 15 -26.67 13.25 -34.75
N VAL A 16 -26.48 12.65 -33.56
CA VAL A 16 -26.46 11.19 -33.39
C VAL A 16 -27.85 10.57 -33.61
N GLU A 17 -28.88 11.21 -33.06
CA GLU A 17 -30.27 10.78 -33.21
C GLU A 17 -30.76 10.96 -34.65
N ALA A 18 -30.43 12.11 -35.26
CA ALA A 18 -30.71 12.38 -36.66
C ALA A 18 -30.04 11.36 -37.59
N ALA A 19 -28.78 11.01 -37.35
CA ALA A 19 -28.06 10.02 -38.16
C ALA A 19 -28.68 8.63 -38.07
N VAL A 20 -29.06 8.19 -36.86
CA VAL A 20 -29.68 6.86 -36.65
C VAL A 20 -31.05 6.78 -37.28
N TYR A 21 -31.91 7.79 -37.12
CA TYR A 21 -33.23 7.79 -37.77
C TYR A 21 -33.15 7.88 -39.29
N THR A 22 -32.16 8.62 -39.82
CA THR A 22 -31.92 8.70 -41.27
C THR A 22 -31.45 7.34 -41.82
N TYR A 23 -30.54 6.67 -41.12
CA TYR A 23 -30.09 5.31 -41.44
C TYR A 23 -31.26 4.32 -41.47
N THR A 24 -32.07 4.28 -40.40
CA THR A 24 -33.23 3.38 -40.31
C THR A 24 -34.26 3.68 -41.41
N MET A 25 -34.51 4.96 -41.72
CA MET A 25 -35.41 5.31 -42.81
C MET A 25 -34.90 4.82 -44.17
N PHE A 26 -33.61 5.03 -44.45
CA PHE A 26 -32.99 4.64 -45.71
C PHE A 26 -33.14 3.13 -45.93
N PHE A 27 -32.62 2.30 -45.03
CA PHE A 27 -32.63 0.84 -45.21
C PHE A 27 -34.03 0.25 -45.17
N SER A 28 -34.95 0.77 -44.35
CA SER A 28 -36.36 0.35 -44.34
C SER A 28 -37.07 0.63 -45.67
N THR A 29 -36.79 1.80 -46.28
CA THR A 29 -37.41 2.18 -47.56
C THR A 29 -36.91 1.27 -48.70
N PHE A 30 -35.60 1.00 -48.75
CA PHE A 30 -35.02 0.13 -49.78
C PHE A 30 -35.35 -1.35 -49.57
N TYR A 31 -35.48 -1.81 -48.32
CA TYR A 31 -35.96 -3.15 -48.02
C TYR A 31 -37.40 -3.35 -48.52
N HIS A 32 -38.34 -2.46 -48.17
CA HIS A 32 -39.72 -2.56 -48.64
C HIS A 32 -39.90 -2.31 -50.14
N ALA A 33 -39.00 -1.53 -50.77
CA ALA A 33 -38.98 -1.39 -52.23
C ALA A 33 -38.48 -2.65 -52.95
N CYS A 34 -37.64 -3.46 -52.29
CA CYS A 34 -37.15 -4.75 -52.76
C CYS A 34 -38.16 -5.89 -52.49
N ASP A 35 -39.03 -5.73 -51.48
CA ASP A 35 -40.04 -6.71 -51.05
C ASP A 35 -41.41 -6.59 -51.79
N GLN A 36 -41.58 -5.62 -52.70
CA GLN A 36 -42.83 -5.47 -53.46
C GLN A 36 -42.92 -6.40 -54.68
N PRO A 37 -44.02 -7.17 -54.85
CA PRO A 37 -44.24 -7.99 -56.04
C PRO A 37 -44.75 -7.12 -57.20
N GLY A 38 -43.83 -6.56 -57.99
CA GLY A 38 -44.12 -5.73 -59.17
C GLY A 38 -42.93 -5.57 -60.11
N VAL A 39 -43.18 -5.12 -61.35
CA VAL A 39 -42.30 -5.19 -62.54
C VAL A 39 -40.99 -4.36 -62.45
N ALA A 40 -40.72 -3.69 -61.32
CA ALA A 40 -39.47 -2.98 -61.07
C ALA A 40 -39.00 -3.21 -59.62
N VAL A 41 -38.39 -4.36 -59.37
CA VAL A 41 -37.71 -4.66 -58.10
C VAL A 41 -36.39 -3.90 -58.09
N LEU A 42 -36.27 -2.86 -57.26
CA LEU A 42 -35.05 -2.06 -57.12
C LEU A 42 -34.29 -2.46 -55.85
N CYS A 43 -33.57 -3.59 -55.89
CA CYS A 43 -32.70 -3.99 -54.79
C CYS A 43 -31.31 -3.38 -55.00
N ILE A 44 -30.91 -2.46 -54.12
CA ILE A 44 -29.58 -1.84 -54.14
C ILE A 44 -28.48 -2.80 -53.63
N MET A 45 -28.86 -3.81 -52.85
CA MET A 45 -28.02 -4.84 -52.23
C MET A 45 -28.82 -6.15 -52.11
N ASP A 46 -28.16 -7.24 -51.73
CA ASP A 46 -28.82 -8.54 -51.48
C ASP A 46 -29.93 -8.41 -50.44
N TYR A 47 -31.03 -9.14 -50.67
CA TYR A 47 -32.24 -9.11 -49.83
C TYR A 47 -31.92 -9.38 -48.35
N ASP A 48 -31.12 -10.41 -48.07
CA ASP A 48 -30.71 -10.78 -46.70
C ASP A 48 -29.92 -9.66 -46.01
N THR A 49 -29.12 -8.91 -46.77
CA THR A 49 -28.35 -7.79 -46.24
C THR A 49 -29.24 -6.58 -45.94
N LEU A 50 -30.20 -6.29 -46.83
CA LEU A 50 -31.18 -5.23 -46.60
C LEU A 50 -32.07 -5.55 -45.39
N GLN A 51 -32.52 -6.80 -45.26
CA GLN A 51 -33.30 -7.28 -44.13
C GLN A 51 -32.51 -7.15 -42.81
N TYR A 52 -31.23 -7.54 -42.80
CA TYR A 52 -30.38 -7.40 -41.63
C TYR A 52 -30.17 -5.93 -41.25
N CYS A 53 -29.88 -5.06 -42.22
CA CYS A 53 -29.66 -3.64 -41.98
C CYS A 53 -30.92 -2.92 -41.49
N ASP A 54 -32.11 -3.30 -41.96
CA ASP A 54 -33.39 -2.79 -41.49
C ASP A 54 -33.66 -3.23 -40.04
N PHE A 55 -33.47 -4.52 -39.74
CA PHE A 55 -33.62 -5.04 -38.38
C PHE A 55 -32.65 -4.37 -37.40
N LEU A 56 -31.37 -4.28 -37.76
CA LEU A 56 -30.35 -3.60 -36.96
C LEU A 56 -30.69 -2.12 -36.74
N GLY A 57 -31.10 -1.42 -37.81
CA GLY A 57 -31.52 -0.03 -37.76
C GLY A 57 -32.72 0.18 -36.83
N SER A 58 -33.69 -0.73 -36.84
CA SER A 58 -34.85 -0.67 -35.94
C SER A 58 -34.44 -0.81 -34.46
N VAL A 59 -33.59 -1.80 -34.14
CA VAL A 59 -33.13 -2.04 -32.76
C VAL A 59 -32.30 -0.87 -32.23
N VAL A 60 -31.37 -0.34 -33.04
CA VAL A 60 -30.53 0.80 -32.65
C VAL A 60 -31.39 2.06 -32.47
N SER A 61 -32.40 2.28 -33.31
CA SER A 61 -33.31 3.42 -33.17
C SER A 61 -34.09 3.39 -31.85
N ILE A 62 -34.55 2.21 -31.41
CA ILE A 62 -35.23 2.04 -30.12
C ILE A 62 -34.30 2.39 -28.95
N TRP A 63 -33.07 1.86 -28.95
CA TRP A 63 -32.10 2.13 -27.88
C TRP A 63 -31.71 3.61 -27.79
N VAL A 64 -31.48 4.27 -28.93
CA VAL A 64 -31.15 5.69 -28.97
C VAL A 64 -32.32 6.55 -28.49
N THR A 65 -33.55 6.21 -28.89
CA THR A 65 -34.76 6.92 -28.42
C THR A 65 -34.92 6.81 -26.90
N ILE A 66 -34.71 5.62 -26.33
CA ILE A 66 -34.76 5.38 -24.88
C ILE A 66 -33.68 6.20 -24.15
N LEU A 67 -32.45 6.22 -24.67
CA LEU A 67 -31.36 7.03 -24.12
C LEU A 67 -31.67 8.53 -24.17
N CYS A 68 -32.29 9.02 -25.24
CA CYS A 68 -32.74 10.40 -25.36
C CYS A 68 -33.86 10.72 -24.34
N MET A 69 -34.86 9.87 -24.20
CA MET A 69 -35.93 10.04 -23.19
C MET A 69 -35.40 10.01 -21.75
N ALA A 70 -34.41 9.16 -21.45
CA ALA A 70 -33.74 9.12 -20.16
C ALA A 70 -32.94 10.39 -19.86
N ARG A 71 -32.37 11.04 -20.89
CA ARG A 71 -31.69 12.34 -20.77
C ARG A 71 -32.65 13.52 -20.67
N LEU A 72 -33.82 13.45 -21.33
CA LEU A 72 -34.90 14.44 -21.21
C LEU A 72 -35.39 14.61 -19.76
N LYS A 73 -35.42 13.54 -18.94
CA LYS A 73 -35.73 13.67 -17.50
C LYS A 73 -34.73 14.54 -16.73
N ARG A 74 -33.47 14.61 -17.17
CA ARG A 74 -32.45 15.50 -16.59
C ARG A 74 -32.61 16.94 -17.06
N LEU A 75 -32.97 17.15 -18.34
CA LEU A 75 -33.19 18.48 -18.92
C LEU A 75 -34.49 19.12 -18.46
N VAL A 76 -35.61 18.38 -18.37
CA VAL A 76 -36.89 18.92 -17.83
C VAL A 76 -36.77 19.31 -16.35
N LYS A 77 -35.93 18.62 -15.58
CA LYS A 77 -35.62 18.98 -14.19
C LYS A 77 -34.77 20.26 -14.10
N TYR A 78 -34.02 20.58 -15.16
CA TYR A 78 -33.23 21.81 -15.29
C TYR A 78 -34.04 22.98 -15.88
N ASP A 79 -34.90 22.73 -16.88
CA ASP A 79 -35.71 23.77 -17.55
C ASP A 79 -36.89 24.24 -16.70
N ARG A 80 -37.40 23.44 -15.74
CA ARG A 80 -38.32 23.96 -14.70
C ARG A 80 -37.64 24.93 -13.72
N ALA A 81 -36.32 25.10 -13.79
CA ALA A 81 -35.59 26.15 -13.09
C ALA A 81 -35.28 27.36 -13.98
N ALA A 82 -35.77 27.41 -15.23
CA ALA A 82 -35.69 28.58 -16.09
C ALA A 82 -36.88 29.54 -15.81
N LEU A 83 -36.82 30.19 -14.65
CA LEU A 83 -37.50 31.45 -14.36
C LEU A 83 -36.43 32.58 -14.35
N PRO A 84 -36.84 33.85 -14.51
CA PRO A 84 -36.17 34.84 -15.35
C PRO A 84 -34.78 35.26 -14.85
N TRP A 85 -34.04 35.83 -15.81
CA TRP A 85 -32.66 36.36 -15.83
C TRP A 85 -32.23 37.35 -14.71
N SER A 86 -32.79 37.29 -13.50
CA SER A 86 -32.51 38.25 -12.42
C SER A 86 -31.99 37.63 -11.11
N THR A 87 -31.62 36.35 -11.08
CA THR A 87 -30.91 35.79 -9.91
C THR A 87 -29.42 35.60 -10.22
N PRO A 88 -28.50 36.23 -9.47
CA PRO A 88 -27.08 35.91 -9.58
C PRO A 88 -26.89 34.41 -9.29
N PRO A 89 -25.94 33.72 -9.97
CA PRO A 89 -25.69 32.32 -9.71
C PRO A 89 -25.46 32.13 -8.21
N SER A 90 -26.31 31.31 -7.57
CA SER A 90 -26.15 30.93 -6.17
C SER A 90 -24.69 30.51 -5.97
N PRO A 91 -23.96 31.09 -5.00
CA PRO A 91 -22.56 30.76 -4.82
C PRO A 91 -22.42 29.25 -4.65
N MET A 92 -21.51 28.64 -5.41
CA MET A 92 -21.23 27.21 -5.25
C MET A 92 -20.94 26.93 -3.78
N PRO A 93 -21.54 25.89 -3.17
CA PRO A 93 -21.28 25.60 -1.77
C PRO A 93 -19.79 25.29 -1.61
N LEU A 94 -19.09 26.16 -0.89
CA LEU A 94 -17.69 25.95 -0.53
C LEU A 94 -17.62 24.98 0.64
N HIS A 95 -16.68 24.05 0.60
CA HIS A 95 -16.40 23.21 1.76
C HIS A 95 -15.93 24.07 2.92
N LYS A 96 -16.49 23.83 4.12
CA LYS A 96 -16.07 24.50 5.36
C LYS A 96 -14.58 24.28 5.66
N TYR A 97 -14.04 23.11 5.29
CA TYR A 97 -12.64 22.75 5.47
C TYR A 97 -11.98 22.37 4.14
N PRO A 98 -10.74 22.84 3.89
CA PRO A 98 -9.93 22.38 2.76
C PRO A 98 -9.78 20.86 2.70
N ILE A 99 -9.79 20.31 1.48
CA ILE A 99 -9.78 18.86 1.23
C ILE A 99 -8.54 18.18 1.84
N TYR A 100 -7.38 18.84 1.81
CA TYR A 100 -6.14 18.27 2.36
C TYR A 100 -6.20 18.05 3.88
N LEU A 101 -7.05 18.81 4.61
CA LEU A 101 -7.22 18.66 6.05
C LEU A 101 -8.12 17.49 6.44
N TRP A 102 -8.91 16.92 5.52
CA TRP A 102 -9.91 15.90 5.86
C TRP A 102 -9.29 14.66 6.51
N LYS A 103 -8.08 14.26 6.10
CA LYS A 103 -7.34 13.16 6.74
C LYS A 103 -7.04 13.47 8.22
N SER A 104 -6.59 14.69 8.52
CA SER A 104 -6.30 15.12 9.88
C SER A 104 -7.56 15.30 10.73
N LEU A 105 -8.68 15.74 10.12
CA LEU A 105 -9.97 15.87 10.80
C LEU A 105 -10.54 14.49 11.15
N LYS A 106 -10.42 13.53 10.24
CA LYS A 106 -10.81 12.13 10.48
C LYS A 106 -10.11 11.53 11.70
N LEU A 107 -8.85 11.89 11.94
CA LEU A 107 -8.09 11.42 13.11
C LEU A 107 -8.64 11.96 14.44
N LYS A 108 -9.39 13.06 14.43
CA LYS A 108 -9.98 13.67 15.63
C LYS A 108 -11.35 13.11 15.99
N GLU A 109 -11.94 12.26 15.14
CA GLU A 109 -13.31 11.77 15.29
C GLU A 109 -13.37 10.24 15.47
N GLY A 110 -14.42 9.77 16.14
CA GLY A 110 -14.78 8.36 16.21
C GLY A 110 -13.75 7.48 16.95
N ILE A 111 -13.39 6.35 16.33
CA ILE A 111 -12.41 5.41 16.88
C ILE A 111 -10.96 5.93 16.78
N TYR A 112 -10.69 6.84 15.85
CA TYR A 112 -9.34 7.38 15.64
C TYR A 112 -8.87 8.25 16.80
N SER A 113 -9.78 8.99 17.44
CA SER A 113 -9.45 9.83 18.60
C SER A 113 -9.14 9.04 19.86
N ARG A 114 -9.49 7.73 19.90
CA ARG A 114 -9.21 6.82 21.00
C ARG A 114 -7.88 6.08 20.85
N LEU A 115 -7.19 6.25 19.72
CA LEU A 115 -5.86 5.68 19.51
C LEU A 115 -4.84 6.32 20.47
N PRO A 116 -3.76 5.60 20.85
CA PRO A 116 -2.76 6.14 21.74
C PRO A 116 -2.10 7.42 21.22
N ALA A 117 -1.83 8.36 22.14
CA ALA A 117 -1.26 9.66 21.78
C ALA A 117 0.13 9.55 21.13
N HIS A 118 0.98 8.61 21.55
CA HIS A 118 2.31 8.41 20.96
C HIS A 118 2.22 7.98 19.49
N TYR A 119 1.29 7.09 19.17
CA TYR A 119 1.04 6.62 17.79
C TYR A 119 0.50 7.75 16.90
N LEU A 120 -0.42 8.57 17.43
CA LEU A 120 -0.93 9.74 16.71
C LEU A 120 0.15 10.78 16.42
N ARG A 121 1.12 10.99 17.34
CA ARG A 121 2.28 11.86 17.10
C ARG A 121 3.16 11.32 15.98
N GLU A 122 3.41 10.01 15.95
CA GLU A 122 4.20 9.38 14.88
C GLU A 122 3.51 9.48 13.51
N LEU A 123 2.18 9.38 13.45
CA LEU A 123 1.43 9.59 12.19
C LEU A 123 1.46 11.04 11.69
N GLN A 124 1.60 12.00 12.59
CA GLN A 124 1.71 13.43 12.26
C GLN A 124 3.15 13.88 12.01
N ASP A 125 4.10 12.96 12.15
CA ASP A 125 5.51 13.23 11.90
C ASP A 125 5.73 13.55 10.42
N THR A 126 6.24 14.76 10.17
CA THR A 126 6.50 15.31 8.83
C THR A 126 8.01 15.47 8.58
N ARG A 127 8.84 14.77 9.36
CA ARG A 127 10.29 14.74 9.14
C ARG A 127 10.61 14.30 7.71
N GLU A 128 11.51 15.05 7.08
CA GLU A 128 12.01 14.74 5.75
C GLU A 128 12.95 13.54 5.82
N PRO A 129 12.86 12.62 4.84
CA PRO A 129 13.74 11.45 4.79
C PRO A 129 15.17 11.86 4.41
N THR A 130 16.12 11.03 4.80
CA THR A 130 17.53 11.18 4.45
C THR A 130 17.71 11.18 2.91
N PRO A 131 18.50 12.10 2.34
CA PRO A 131 18.71 12.15 0.89
C PRO A 131 19.39 10.87 0.37
N VAL A 132 18.81 10.27 -0.68
CA VAL A 132 19.33 9.05 -1.34
C VAL A 132 19.72 9.31 -2.79
N HIS A 133 18.77 9.78 -3.61
CA HIS A 133 18.96 9.91 -5.07
C HIS A 133 19.37 11.32 -5.51
N TYR A 134 19.72 12.18 -4.55
CA TYR A 134 20.21 13.53 -4.82
C TYR A 134 21.25 13.92 -3.78
N GLN A 135 22.15 14.82 -4.15
CA GLN A 135 23.15 15.36 -3.23
C GLN A 135 22.61 16.63 -2.58
N PRO A 136 22.54 16.72 -1.24
CA PRO A 136 22.11 17.93 -0.57
C PRO A 136 23.15 19.04 -0.75
N HIS A 137 22.72 20.30 -0.76
CA HIS A 137 23.61 21.43 -0.96
C HIS A 137 24.49 21.73 0.27
N GLY A 138 24.13 21.25 1.46
CA GLY A 138 24.84 21.44 2.73
C GLY A 138 24.84 22.89 3.26
N THR A 139 24.38 23.86 2.48
CA THR A 139 24.34 25.28 2.82
C THR A 139 23.00 25.91 2.44
N LYS A 140 22.50 26.82 3.27
CA LYS A 140 21.21 27.51 3.03
C LYS A 140 21.30 28.60 1.95
N TYR A 141 22.50 29.11 1.69
CA TYR A 141 22.73 30.20 0.76
C TYR A 141 23.92 29.88 -0.12
N ARG A 142 23.78 30.16 -1.42
CA ARG A 142 24.84 30.05 -2.41
C ARG A 142 25.00 31.38 -3.13
N ARG A 143 26.25 31.75 -3.41
CA ARG A 143 26.52 32.89 -4.27
C ARG A 143 26.30 32.47 -5.73
N ASN A 144 25.41 33.16 -6.44
CA ASN A 144 25.15 32.84 -7.82
C ASN A 144 26.36 33.24 -8.68
N PRO A 145 26.91 32.31 -9.50
CA PRO A 145 28.14 32.55 -10.25
C PRO A 145 28.00 33.63 -11.33
N LYS A 146 26.77 33.96 -11.77
CA LYS A 146 26.54 34.93 -12.86
C LYS A 146 26.45 36.37 -12.36
N ASN A 147 25.70 36.61 -11.29
CA ASN A 147 25.42 37.95 -10.78
C ASN A 147 26.16 38.25 -9.46
N GLY A 148 26.80 37.26 -8.85
CA GLY A 148 27.49 37.39 -7.57
C GLY A 148 26.58 37.62 -6.37
N GLN A 149 25.25 37.57 -6.53
CA GLN A 149 24.27 37.80 -5.47
C GLN A 149 24.10 36.55 -4.60
N ARG A 150 23.67 36.74 -3.35
CA ARG A 150 23.41 35.65 -2.40
C ARG A 150 21.99 35.14 -2.58
N GLU A 151 21.84 33.90 -3.06
CA GLU A 151 20.54 33.26 -3.28
C GLU A 151 20.32 32.14 -2.26
N ARG A 152 19.09 32.01 -1.76
CA ARG A 152 18.70 30.91 -0.88
C ARG A 152 18.53 29.65 -1.73
N VAL A 153 19.16 28.56 -1.31
CA VAL A 153 19.03 27.25 -1.94
C VAL A 153 18.24 26.33 -1.01
N GLN A 154 17.41 25.48 -1.60
CA GLN A 154 16.59 24.50 -0.89
C GLN A 154 16.83 23.13 -1.49
N ASP A 155 16.95 22.13 -0.62
CA ASP A 155 17.01 20.73 -1.00
C ASP A 155 15.58 20.24 -1.21
N VAL A 156 15.23 19.89 -2.44
CA VAL A 156 13.90 19.38 -2.78
C VAL A 156 14.02 17.88 -3.05
N PRO A 157 13.35 17.02 -2.25
CA PRO A 157 13.47 15.58 -2.42
C PRO A 157 12.85 15.11 -3.74
N ILE A 158 13.49 14.12 -4.36
CA ILE A 158 13.00 13.47 -5.58
C ILE A 158 11.80 12.56 -5.23
N PRO A 159 10.63 12.71 -5.88
CA PRO A 159 9.52 11.79 -5.71
C PRO A 159 9.91 10.35 -6.07
N LEU A 160 9.77 9.45 -5.10
CA LEU A 160 10.04 8.03 -5.27
C LEU A 160 8.76 7.22 -5.35
N TYR A 161 8.78 6.21 -6.22
CA TYR A 161 7.74 5.20 -6.28
C TYR A 161 8.24 3.91 -5.62
N PHE A 162 7.57 3.50 -4.56
CA PHE A 162 7.83 2.25 -3.86
C PHE A 162 6.84 1.17 -4.34
N PRO A 163 7.28 0.16 -5.10
CA PRO A 163 6.41 -0.92 -5.55
C PRO A 163 6.13 -1.89 -4.38
N PRO A 164 5.10 -2.74 -4.43
CA PRO A 164 4.71 -3.60 -3.31
C PRO A 164 5.83 -4.55 -2.84
N GLU A 165 6.72 -4.97 -3.74
CA GLU A 165 7.88 -5.81 -3.42
C GLU A 165 8.87 -5.13 -2.46
N SER A 166 8.92 -3.79 -2.47
CA SER A 166 9.74 -3.02 -1.52
C SER A 166 9.26 -3.17 -0.08
N GLN A 167 7.96 -3.40 0.13
CA GLN A 167 7.37 -3.55 1.46
C GLN A 167 7.66 -4.92 2.09
N LEU A 168 8.07 -5.90 1.27
CA LEU A 168 8.47 -7.25 1.69
C LEU A 168 9.98 -7.36 1.94
N GLY A 169 10.78 -6.40 1.47
CA GLY A 169 12.24 -6.40 1.55
C GLY A 169 12.80 -5.20 2.32
N LEU A 170 14.11 -4.98 2.22
CA LEU A 170 14.80 -3.85 2.85
C LEU A 170 15.63 -3.09 1.82
N TRP A 171 15.10 -1.98 1.30
CA TRP A 171 15.71 -1.24 0.19
C TRP A 171 16.52 0.00 0.63
N GLY A 172 16.53 0.31 1.94
CA GLY A 172 17.41 1.37 2.49
C GLY A 172 17.10 2.78 1.98
N GLY A 173 15.81 3.07 1.74
CA GLY A 173 15.35 4.33 1.16
C GLY A 173 15.46 4.42 -0.37
N GLU A 174 15.95 3.36 -1.05
CA GLU A 174 15.90 3.29 -2.51
C GLU A 174 14.51 2.94 -3.02
N GLY A 175 14.19 3.45 -4.22
CA GLY A 175 12.90 3.25 -4.86
C GLY A 175 13.02 3.47 -6.36
N TRP A 176 11.91 3.32 -7.08
CA TRP A 176 11.90 3.59 -8.51
C TRP A 176 11.78 5.09 -8.75
N ILE A 177 12.66 5.62 -9.59
CA ILE A 177 12.58 7.00 -10.06
C ILE A 177 11.93 6.97 -11.42
N LYS A 178 10.80 7.67 -11.56
CA LYS A 178 10.12 7.89 -12.83
C LYS A 178 10.35 9.33 -13.23
N GLY A 179 10.96 9.55 -14.38
CA GLY A 179 11.24 10.90 -14.86
C GLY A 179 11.58 10.94 -16.33
N TYR A 180 12.25 12.02 -16.72
CA TYR A 180 12.60 12.27 -18.11
C TYR A 180 14.09 12.54 -18.26
N ARG A 181 14.62 12.12 -19.41
CA ARG A 181 15.96 12.48 -19.86
C ARG A 181 15.90 13.06 -21.27
N TYR A 182 16.79 13.98 -21.58
CA TYR A 182 17.02 14.40 -22.95
C TYR A 182 17.97 13.44 -23.65
N ALA A 183 17.75 13.18 -24.95
CA ALA A 183 18.67 12.39 -25.75
C ALA A 183 20.05 13.05 -25.81
N ASN A 184 21.13 12.27 -25.74
CA ASN A 184 22.51 12.77 -25.72
C ASN A 184 22.80 13.84 -24.62
N ASN A 185 21.94 13.95 -23.60
CA ASN A 185 21.96 14.98 -22.57
C ASN A 185 21.88 16.43 -23.10
N ASP A 186 21.39 16.63 -24.32
CA ASP A 186 21.20 17.95 -24.92
C ASP A 186 19.74 18.41 -24.78
N LYS A 187 19.51 19.59 -24.18
CA LYS A 187 18.18 20.15 -23.94
C LYS A 187 17.37 20.38 -25.23
N LEU A 188 18.05 20.61 -26.36
CA LEU A 188 17.40 20.81 -27.66
C LEU A 188 16.96 19.50 -28.33
N SER A 189 17.46 18.37 -27.83
CA SER A 189 17.08 17.05 -28.32
C SER A 189 15.72 16.58 -27.78
N LYS A 190 15.25 15.43 -28.26
CA LYS A 190 14.01 14.82 -27.83
C LYS A 190 14.05 14.42 -26.34
N CYS A 191 13.00 14.80 -25.61
CA CYS A 191 12.75 14.36 -24.24
C CYS A 191 12.14 12.94 -24.23
N VAL A 192 12.73 12.02 -23.46
CA VAL A 192 12.36 10.60 -23.38
C VAL A 192 12.08 10.21 -21.93
N LYS A 193 10.98 9.47 -21.71
CA LYS A 193 10.64 8.90 -20.41
C LYS A 193 11.66 7.84 -20.02
N LYS A 194 12.18 7.92 -18.79
CA LYS A 194 13.13 6.96 -18.23
C LYS A 194 12.66 6.54 -16.84
N VAL A 195 12.75 5.25 -16.59
CA VAL A 195 12.56 4.67 -15.25
C VAL A 195 13.90 4.12 -14.80
N TRP A 196 14.37 4.58 -13.65
CA TRP A 196 15.55 4.04 -12.98
C TRP A 196 15.10 3.11 -11.87
N LYS A 197 15.63 1.89 -11.86
CA LYS A 197 15.31 0.84 -10.89
C LYS A 197 16.57 0.52 -10.08
N PRO A 198 16.45 0.28 -8.77
CA PRO A 198 17.58 -0.13 -7.94
C PRO A 198 18.00 -1.56 -8.27
N GLN A 199 19.24 -1.90 -7.94
CA GLN A 199 19.74 -3.26 -8.02
C GLN A 199 19.33 -4.04 -6.77
N LEU A 200 18.64 -5.16 -6.98
CA LEU A 200 18.12 -6.01 -5.91
C LEU A 200 18.96 -7.28 -5.79
N LEU A 201 19.29 -7.65 -4.55
CA LEU A 201 20.05 -8.85 -4.20
C LEU A 201 19.29 -9.64 -3.15
N PHE A 202 19.31 -10.96 -3.26
CA PHE A 202 18.78 -11.83 -2.21
C PHE A 202 19.92 -12.23 -1.27
N ARG A 203 19.77 -11.96 0.02
CA ARG A 203 20.77 -12.27 1.06
C ARG A 203 20.09 -12.79 2.32
N GLU A 204 20.84 -13.60 3.08
CA GLU A 204 20.42 -14.07 4.38
C GLU A 204 21.03 -13.19 5.47
N LEU A 205 20.18 -12.59 6.31
CA LEU A 205 20.59 -11.75 7.44
C LEU A 205 20.20 -12.43 8.74
N TYR A 206 21.08 -12.42 9.73
CA TYR A 206 20.82 -12.96 11.06
C TYR A 206 20.52 -11.85 12.05
N SER A 207 19.51 -12.06 12.90
CA SER A 207 19.17 -11.19 14.03
C SER A 207 19.52 -11.89 15.34
N GLU A 208 20.27 -11.20 16.19
CA GLU A 208 20.65 -11.66 17.52
C GLU A 208 19.45 -11.57 18.48
N ILE A 209 18.67 -10.49 18.41
CA ILE A 209 17.48 -10.29 19.27
C ILE A 209 16.40 -11.32 18.93
N LEU A 210 16.25 -11.63 17.64
CA LEU A 210 15.23 -12.57 17.18
C LEU A 210 15.70 -14.05 17.18
N ASP A 211 17.00 -14.28 17.29
CA ASP A 211 17.70 -15.56 17.10
C ASP A 211 17.24 -16.31 15.84
N LYS A 212 17.16 -15.59 14.72
CA LYS A 212 16.62 -16.12 13.47
C LYS A 212 17.33 -15.54 12.25
N LYS A 213 17.50 -16.37 11.22
CA LYS A 213 17.94 -15.98 9.89
C LYS A 213 16.74 -15.62 9.01
N PHE A 214 16.87 -14.54 8.25
CA PHE A 214 15.86 -14.05 7.31
C PHE A 214 16.46 -13.98 5.91
N GLY A 215 15.85 -14.67 4.95
CA GLY A 215 16.16 -14.49 3.54
C GLY A 215 15.37 -13.30 3.00
N VAL A 216 16.06 -12.18 2.75
CA VAL A 216 15.42 -10.89 2.41
C VAL A 216 16.05 -10.32 1.15
N THR A 217 15.22 -9.67 0.33
CA THR A 217 15.69 -8.87 -0.80
C THR A 217 16.19 -7.51 -0.32
N VAL A 218 17.47 -7.25 -0.55
CA VAL A 218 18.20 -6.05 -0.12
C VAL A 218 18.82 -5.32 -1.31
N THR A 219 19.11 -4.03 -1.13
CA THR A 219 19.94 -3.25 -2.06
C THR A 219 21.38 -3.19 -1.55
N MET A 220 22.34 -2.79 -2.39
CA MET A 220 23.73 -2.59 -1.97
C MET A 220 23.83 -1.55 -0.86
N ARG A 221 23.11 -0.43 -0.98
CA ARG A 221 23.05 0.59 0.07
C ARG A 221 22.58 0.05 1.41
N THR A 222 21.58 -0.84 1.43
CA THR A 222 21.13 -1.45 2.70
C THR A 222 22.26 -2.22 3.38
N LEU A 223 23.08 -2.95 2.61
CA LEU A 223 24.23 -3.67 3.17
C LEU A 223 25.26 -2.68 3.74
N ASP A 224 25.58 -1.62 3.01
CA ASP A 224 26.50 -0.57 3.48
C ASP A 224 25.99 0.11 4.77
N LEU A 225 24.68 0.33 4.88
CA LEU A 225 24.06 0.91 6.08
C LEU A 225 24.06 -0.06 7.27
N ILE A 226 23.92 -1.37 7.02
CA ILE A 226 24.04 -2.40 8.05
C ILE A 226 25.46 -2.45 8.59
N ASP A 227 26.45 -2.40 7.70
CA ASP A 227 27.86 -2.40 8.07
C ASP A 227 28.23 -1.11 8.83
N ALA A 228 27.75 0.05 8.38
CA ALA A 228 27.94 1.32 9.08
C ALA A 228 27.26 1.36 10.46
N ALA A 229 26.18 0.61 10.64
CA ALA A 229 25.49 0.47 11.93
C ALA A 229 26.13 -0.59 12.85
N TYR A 230 27.13 -1.34 12.36
CA TYR A 230 27.79 -2.46 13.03
C TYR A 230 26.82 -3.59 13.42
N GLY A 231 25.83 -3.88 12.57
CA GLY A 231 24.94 -5.01 12.76
C GLY A 231 23.52 -4.77 12.25
N PHE A 232 22.87 -5.87 11.87
CA PHE A 232 21.52 -5.86 11.31
C PHE A 232 20.48 -5.30 12.31
N ASP A 233 20.53 -5.76 13.56
CA ASP A 233 19.59 -5.32 14.60
C ASP A 233 19.75 -3.82 14.91
N PHE A 234 20.99 -3.33 14.98
CA PHE A 234 21.25 -1.91 15.17
C PHE A 234 20.73 -1.06 14.02
N TYR A 235 20.89 -1.52 12.78
CA TYR A 235 20.35 -0.81 11.62
C TYR A 235 18.83 -0.65 11.73
N ILE A 236 18.09 -1.72 12.05
CA ILE A 236 16.63 -1.67 12.19
C ILE A 236 16.19 -0.77 13.36
N LEU A 237 16.87 -0.85 14.50
CA LEU A 237 16.52 -0.07 15.69
C LEU A 237 16.84 1.43 15.54
N LYS A 238 18.01 1.77 14.96
CA LYS A 238 18.44 3.17 14.75
C LYS A 238 17.66 3.86 13.63
N THR A 239 17.32 3.15 12.56
CA THR A 239 16.69 3.75 11.38
C THR A 239 15.24 4.16 11.68
N PRO A 240 14.84 5.42 11.41
CA PRO A 240 13.45 5.85 11.60
C PRO A 240 12.53 5.31 10.51
N LYS A 241 11.22 5.31 10.76
CA LYS A 241 10.19 4.82 9.82
C LYS A 241 10.27 5.47 8.44
N VAL A 242 10.54 6.79 8.40
CA VAL A 242 10.62 7.57 7.16
C VAL A 242 11.76 7.10 6.25
N ASP A 243 12.87 6.61 6.81
CA ASP A 243 14.05 6.17 6.06
C ASP A 243 14.02 4.66 5.76
N LEU A 244 13.37 3.88 6.63
CA LEU A 244 13.28 2.43 6.44
C LEU A 244 12.38 2.07 5.25
N CYS A 245 11.32 2.87 5.01
CA CYS A 245 10.38 2.77 3.88
C CYS A 245 9.79 1.36 3.61
N SER A 246 9.80 0.45 4.60
CA SER A 246 9.40 -0.94 4.45
C SER A 246 8.53 -1.42 5.60
N LYS A 247 7.38 -2.00 5.28
CA LYS A 247 6.48 -2.62 6.26
C LYS A 247 7.14 -3.79 7.00
N PHE A 248 7.79 -4.70 6.27
CA PHE A 248 8.54 -5.81 6.84
C PHE A 248 9.60 -5.34 7.85
N GLY A 249 10.36 -4.29 7.51
CA GLY A 249 11.35 -3.72 8.41
C GLY A 249 10.74 -3.13 9.69
N MET A 250 9.57 -2.48 9.58
CA MET A 250 8.86 -1.94 10.75
C MET A 250 8.27 -3.05 11.63
N ASP A 251 7.79 -4.14 11.03
CA ASP A 251 7.31 -5.31 11.79
C ASP A 251 8.44 -6.01 12.54
N LEU A 252 9.63 -6.13 11.93
CA LEU A 252 10.84 -6.58 12.61
C LEU A 252 11.19 -5.67 13.78
N LYS A 253 11.18 -4.35 13.56
CA LYS A 253 11.47 -3.36 14.59
C LYS A 253 10.54 -3.51 15.79
N ARG A 254 9.23 -3.62 15.56
CA ARG A 254 8.24 -3.90 16.61
C ARG A 254 8.54 -5.21 17.35
N GLY A 255 8.82 -6.29 16.62
CA GLY A 255 9.16 -7.58 17.21
C GLY A 255 10.39 -7.51 18.13
N MET A 256 11.44 -6.83 17.70
CA MET A 256 12.65 -6.60 18.49
C MET A 256 12.37 -5.77 19.73
N LEU A 257 11.65 -4.65 19.59
CA LEU A 257 11.32 -3.77 20.72
C LEU A 257 10.46 -4.48 21.77
N LEU A 258 9.49 -5.30 21.35
CA LEU A 258 8.68 -6.10 22.28
C LEU A 258 9.51 -7.11 23.06
N ARG A 259 10.48 -7.77 22.40
CA ARG A 259 11.39 -8.69 23.10
C ARG A 259 12.28 -7.98 24.10
N LEU A 260 12.81 -6.81 23.74
CA LEU A 260 13.60 -5.97 24.64
C LEU A 260 12.77 -5.47 25.82
N ALA A 261 11.50 -5.08 25.60
CA ALA A 261 10.61 -4.62 26.66
C ALA A 261 10.26 -5.73 27.66
N ARG A 262 9.92 -6.93 27.15
CA ARG A 262 9.49 -8.07 27.98
C ARG A 262 10.64 -8.81 28.67
N ARG A 263 11.88 -8.62 28.22
CA ARG A 263 13.05 -9.45 28.60
C ARG A 263 12.72 -10.94 28.50
N ASP A 264 12.21 -11.32 27.33
CA ASP A 264 11.60 -12.63 27.12
C ASP A 264 12.54 -13.79 27.50
N PRO A 265 12.17 -14.65 28.47
CA PRO A 265 13.01 -15.76 28.91
C PRO A 265 13.14 -16.88 27.87
N GLN A 266 12.34 -16.88 26.80
CA GLN A 266 12.48 -17.85 25.70
C GLN A 266 13.70 -17.60 24.81
N LEU A 267 14.34 -16.42 24.87
CA LEU A 267 15.52 -16.12 24.07
C LEU A 267 16.75 -16.84 24.63
N HIS A 268 17.32 -17.78 23.88
CA HIS A 268 18.42 -18.65 24.34
C HIS A 268 18.08 -19.31 25.69
N PRO A 269 17.15 -20.28 25.71
CA PRO A 269 16.70 -20.91 26.95
C PRO A 269 17.86 -21.56 27.72
N ASP A 270 18.85 -22.09 27.00
CA ASP A 270 20.00 -22.80 27.55
C ASP A 270 21.12 -21.86 28.03
N ASP A 271 21.19 -20.62 27.53
CA ASP A 271 22.29 -19.67 27.77
C ASP A 271 21.83 -18.32 28.35
N PRO A 272 21.63 -18.21 29.68
CA PRO A 272 21.17 -16.97 30.32
C PRO A 272 22.21 -15.83 30.26
N GLU A 273 23.51 -16.14 30.28
CA GLU A 273 24.57 -15.13 30.19
C GLU A 273 24.56 -14.41 28.85
N LYS A 274 24.38 -15.16 27.76
CA LYS A 274 24.27 -14.61 26.41
C LYS A 274 23.05 -13.70 26.28
N ARG A 275 21.93 -14.07 26.91
CA ARG A 275 20.70 -13.27 26.93
C ARG A 275 20.93 -11.90 27.59
N GLU A 276 21.56 -11.89 28.77
CA GLU A 276 21.84 -10.65 29.48
C GLU A 276 22.86 -9.79 28.73
N ALA A 277 23.87 -10.41 28.09
CA ALA A 277 24.82 -9.70 27.23
C ALA A 277 24.15 -9.02 26.03
N ILE A 278 23.21 -9.70 25.36
CA ILE A 278 22.40 -9.13 24.27
C ILE A 278 21.54 -7.99 24.80
N TYR A 279 20.88 -8.17 25.95
CA TYR A 279 20.07 -7.11 26.55
C TYR A 279 20.89 -5.87 26.87
N HIS A 280 22.06 -6.03 27.48
CA HIS A 280 22.98 -4.93 27.77
C HIS A 280 23.47 -4.22 26.50
N LYS A 281 23.69 -4.95 25.40
CA LYS A 281 24.11 -4.40 24.10
C LYS A 281 23.06 -3.46 23.49
N TYR A 282 21.76 -3.78 23.62
CA TYR A 282 20.66 -3.01 23.02
C TYR A 282 19.85 -2.15 24.01
N ARG A 283 20.36 -1.98 25.24
CA ARG A 283 19.67 -1.27 26.34
C ARG A 283 19.18 0.15 26.00
N GLU A 284 19.85 0.84 25.07
CA GLU A 284 19.52 2.20 24.64
C GLU A 284 18.15 2.28 23.95
N PHE A 285 17.71 1.19 23.32
CA PHE A 285 16.49 1.15 22.51
C PHE A 285 15.28 0.57 23.27
N VAL A 286 15.39 0.38 24.58
CA VAL A 286 14.29 -0.16 25.39
C VAL A 286 13.19 0.89 25.52
N ILE A 287 12.01 0.53 25.02
CA ILE A 287 10.78 1.33 25.07
C ILE A 287 9.75 0.54 25.88
N PRO A 288 8.81 1.19 26.60
CA PRO A 288 7.74 0.50 27.30
C PRO A 288 6.94 -0.42 26.36
N GLU A 289 6.50 -1.58 26.87
CA GLU A 289 5.73 -2.55 26.08
C GLU A 289 4.49 -1.93 25.45
N GLU A 290 3.79 -1.08 26.21
CA GLU A 290 2.59 -0.38 25.76
C GLU A 290 2.82 0.52 24.54
N GLU A 291 4.01 1.07 24.37
CA GLU A 291 4.36 1.91 23.22
C GLU A 291 4.94 1.07 22.08
N ALA A 292 5.83 0.12 22.40
CA ALA A 292 6.46 -0.79 21.44
C ALA A 292 5.41 -1.55 20.62
N GLU A 293 4.31 -1.92 21.25
CA GLU A 293 3.17 -2.62 20.67
C GLU A 293 2.46 -1.88 19.52
N TRP A 294 2.63 -0.56 19.41
CA TRP A 294 2.01 0.27 18.36
C TRP A 294 2.98 0.71 17.27
N VAL A 295 4.29 0.50 17.47
CA VAL A 295 5.32 0.86 16.51
C VAL A 295 5.11 0.12 15.19
N GLY A 296 5.18 0.84 14.07
CA GLY A 296 5.15 0.22 12.74
C GLY A 296 3.78 -0.28 12.27
N LEU A 297 2.73 -0.13 13.08
CA LEU A 297 1.36 -0.42 12.64
C LEU A 297 0.93 0.56 11.53
N THR A 298 0.17 0.05 10.57
CA THR A 298 -0.55 0.91 9.63
C THR A 298 -1.80 1.49 10.32
N LEU A 299 -2.37 2.54 9.73
CA LEU A 299 -3.61 3.12 10.25
C LEU A 299 -4.72 2.06 10.37
N GLU A 300 -4.84 1.18 9.39
CA GLU A 300 -5.85 0.11 9.36
C GLU A 300 -5.60 -0.96 10.43
N GLU A 301 -4.34 -1.40 10.58
CA GLU A 301 -3.98 -2.38 11.62
C GLU A 301 -4.18 -1.81 13.03
N ALA A 302 -3.85 -0.52 13.23
CA ALA A 302 -4.05 0.15 14.51
C ALA A 302 -5.54 0.26 14.87
N LEU A 303 -6.41 0.49 13.88
CA LEU A 303 -7.86 0.51 14.09
C LEU A 303 -8.39 -0.87 14.47
N GLU A 304 -7.99 -1.92 13.75
CA GLU A 304 -8.46 -3.27 14.08
C GLU A 304 -7.97 -3.69 15.45
N LYS A 305 -6.70 -3.37 15.79
CA LYS A 305 -6.16 -3.58 17.13
C LYS A 305 -7.01 -2.87 18.19
N GLN A 306 -7.32 -1.59 18.00
CA GLN A 306 -8.16 -0.83 18.93
C GLN A 306 -9.57 -1.44 19.07
N ARG A 307 -10.17 -1.88 17.96
CA ARG A 307 -11.48 -2.51 17.94
C ARG A 307 -11.48 -3.82 18.75
N LEU A 308 -10.44 -4.64 18.59
CA LEU A 308 -10.29 -5.90 19.33
C LEU A 308 -10.08 -5.66 20.83
N LEU A 309 -9.35 -4.61 21.20
CA LEU A 309 -9.18 -4.22 22.61
C LEU A 309 -10.53 -3.82 23.23
N GLU A 310 -11.32 -2.98 22.56
CA GLU A 310 -12.65 -2.57 23.03
C GLU A 310 -13.61 -3.76 23.15
N ALA A 311 -13.59 -4.69 22.19
CA ALA A 311 -14.38 -5.92 22.24
C ALA A 311 -13.95 -6.87 23.39
N LYS A 312 -12.64 -6.95 23.66
CA LYS A 312 -12.11 -7.74 24.79
C LYS A 312 -12.55 -7.12 26.13
N VAL A 313 -12.51 -5.79 26.25
CA VAL A 313 -13.00 -5.11 27.46
C VAL A 313 -14.50 -5.32 27.65
N SER A 314 -15.30 -5.24 26.60
CA SER A 314 -16.75 -5.45 26.71
C SER A 314 -17.11 -6.87 27.15
N THR A 315 -16.41 -7.88 26.61
CA THR A 315 -16.62 -9.29 26.99
C THR A 315 -16.23 -9.54 28.44
N VAL A 316 -15.09 -9.02 28.91
CA VAL A 316 -14.65 -9.14 30.32
C VAL A 316 -15.61 -8.44 31.28
N LEU A 317 -16.07 -7.23 30.94
CA LEU A 317 -17.04 -6.51 31.79
C LEU A 317 -18.38 -7.24 31.85
N SER A 318 -18.84 -7.82 30.73
CA SER A 318 -20.08 -8.60 30.71
C SER A 318 -20.00 -9.86 31.59
N SER A 319 -18.85 -10.55 31.62
CA SER A 319 -18.65 -11.72 32.47
C SER A 319 -18.48 -11.35 33.95
N GLN A 320 -17.78 -10.26 34.27
CA GLN A 320 -17.62 -9.77 35.64
C GLN A 320 -18.94 -9.24 36.25
N LEU A 321 -19.75 -8.51 35.48
CA LEU A 321 -21.07 -8.02 35.93
C LEU A 321 -22.08 -9.17 36.08
N ALA A 322 -21.99 -10.23 35.26
CA ALA A 322 -22.79 -11.43 35.44
C ALA A 322 -22.45 -12.19 36.75
N PHE A 323 -21.19 -12.09 37.22
CA PHE A 323 -20.73 -12.78 38.43
C PHE A 323 -20.91 -11.96 39.72
N ASN A 324 -20.70 -10.64 39.66
CA ASN A 324 -20.73 -9.73 40.82
C ASN A 324 -21.92 -8.75 40.81
N GLY A 325 -22.96 -9.03 40.02
CA GLY A 325 -24.15 -8.19 39.97
C GLY A 325 -24.88 -8.08 41.32
N PRO A 326 -25.79 -7.10 41.49
CA PRO A 326 -26.48 -6.81 42.76
C PRO A 326 -27.28 -7.98 43.36
N TRP A 327 -27.46 -9.08 42.61
CA TRP A 327 -28.09 -10.32 43.08
C TRP A 327 -27.25 -11.08 44.11
N ALA A 328 -25.95 -10.81 44.23
CA ALA A 328 -25.07 -11.45 45.21
C ALA A 328 -25.21 -10.87 46.64
N TRP A 329 -25.93 -9.76 46.82
CA TRP A 329 -26.13 -9.08 48.10
C TRP A 329 -27.59 -8.98 48.55
N LEU A 330 -28.52 -9.67 47.87
CA LEU A 330 -29.88 -9.83 48.41
C LEU A 330 -29.82 -10.84 49.57
N PRO A 331 -30.18 -10.44 50.80
CA PRO A 331 -30.23 -11.38 51.91
C PRO A 331 -31.26 -12.45 51.58
N ILE A 332 -30.85 -13.71 51.68
CA ILE A 332 -31.74 -14.88 51.61
C ILE A 332 -32.69 -14.79 52.81
N TRP A 333 -33.80 -14.09 52.64
CA TRP A 333 -34.96 -14.14 53.52
C TRP A 333 -36.18 -14.30 52.64
N VAL A 334 -36.60 -15.56 52.52
CA VAL A 334 -37.98 -16.07 52.64
C VAL A 334 -37.98 -17.45 51.98
N ARG A 335 -37.79 -18.49 52.78
CA ARG A 335 -38.40 -19.80 52.53
C ARG A 335 -38.92 -20.33 53.86
N GLY A 336 -40.25 -20.29 53.98
CA GLY A 336 -40.97 -20.93 55.09
C GLY A 336 -40.77 -22.45 55.10
N PRO A 337 -41.09 -23.11 56.23
CA PRO A 337 -40.77 -24.51 56.45
C PRO A 337 -41.80 -25.43 55.76
N GLY A 338 -41.32 -26.47 55.06
CA GLY A 338 -42.18 -27.58 54.64
C GLY A 338 -41.67 -28.44 53.48
N LEU A 339 -41.04 -29.58 53.83
CA LEU A 339 -40.97 -30.87 53.11
C LEU A 339 -40.08 -31.00 51.83
N PRO A 340 -39.61 -32.23 51.47
CA PRO A 340 -38.50 -33.00 52.05
C PRO A 340 -37.39 -33.30 50.98
N PRO A 341 -36.33 -34.09 51.26
CA PRO A 341 -35.09 -34.04 50.49
C PRO A 341 -35.06 -34.98 49.27
N ALA A 342 -34.43 -34.53 48.18
CA ALA A 342 -33.86 -35.37 47.14
C ALA A 342 -32.37 -35.04 47.07
N VAL A 343 -31.53 -35.86 47.73
CA VAL A 343 -30.65 -36.86 47.11
C VAL A 343 -29.74 -36.24 46.04
N GLY A 344 -28.47 -36.08 46.42
CA GLY A 344 -27.46 -35.36 45.65
C GLY A 344 -26.88 -36.11 44.46
N MET A 345 -26.06 -35.40 43.70
CA MET A 345 -25.03 -35.97 42.84
C MET A 345 -23.87 -34.96 42.73
N SER A 346 -22.78 -35.35 43.39
CA SER A 346 -21.35 -35.12 43.10
C SER A 346 -20.95 -33.96 42.17
N SER A 347 -20.27 -32.98 42.76
CA SER A 347 -19.31 -32.12 42.07
C SER A 347 -18.11 -32.94 41.59
N GLY A 348 -18.07 -33.25 40.29
CA GLY A 348 -16.86 -33.65 39.59
C GLY A 348 -15.98 -32.43 39.35
N SER A 349 -14.81 -32.40 39.99
CA SER A 349 -13.73 -31.48 39.66
C SER A 349 -13.29 -31.73 38.21
N CYS A 350 -13.29 -30.70 37.37
CA CYS A 350 -12.56 -30.73 36.11
C CYS A 350 -11.55 -29.59 36.12
N SER A 351 -10.29 -29.98 36.32
CA SER A 351 -9.09 -29.17 36.18
C SER A 351 -9.03 -28.55 34.79
N ALA A 352 -9.04 -27.22 34.71
CA ALA A 352 -8.69 -26.51 33.48
C ALA A 352 -7.16 -26.55 33.31
N GLN A 353 -6.70 -27.48 32.48
CA GLN A 353 -5.35 -27.47 31.93
C GLN A 353 -5.20 -26.27 30.99
N SER A 354 -4.12 -25.52 31.20
CA SER A 354 -3.63 -24.47 30.32
C SER A 354 -3.38 -25.02 28.92
N PHE A 355 -4.12 -24.53 27.93
CA PHE A 355 -3.77 -24.72 26.51
C PHE A 355 -2.88 -23.55 26.06
N ALA A 356 -1.59 -23.83 25.93
CA ALA A 356 -0.66 -23.01 25.16
C ALA A 356 -1.04 -23.10 23.68
N MET A 357 -1.25 -21.96 23.02
CA MET A 357 -1.35 -21.91 21.57
C MET A 357 0.06 -21.87 20.99
N ASP A 358 0.52 -23.04 20.53
CA ASP A 358 1.67 -23.16 19.64
C ASP A 358 1.38 -22.52 18.28
N TRP A 359 2.26 -21.62 17.88
CA TRP A 359 2.25 -20.95 16.59
C TRP A 359 3.03 -21.80 15.58
N HIS A 360 2.32 -22.56 14.73
CA HIS A 360 2.92 -23.26 13.58
C HIS A 360 2.38 -22.70 12.26
N PRO A 361 3.24 -22.25 11.32
CA PRO A 361 2.80 -21.88 9.97
C PRO A 361 2.61 -23.15 9.11
N GLN A 362 1.40 -23.34 8.59
CA GLN A 362 1.11 -24.37 7.59
C GLN A 362 1.77 -24.01 6.24
N HIS A 363 2.80 -24.77 5.88
CA HIS A 363 3.30 -24.87 4.52
C HIS A 363 2.39 -25.77 3.69
N ARG A 364 1.81 -25.21 2.62
CA ARG A 364 1.27 -25.98 1.50
C ARG A 364 2.44 -26.34 0.57
N ARG A 365 2.96 -27.56 0.66
CA ARG A 365 3.89 -28.14 -0.34
C ARG A 365 3.13 -29.19 -1.12
N GLY A 366 3.01 -28.98 -2.44
CA GLY A 366 2.52 -29.97 -3.38
C GLY A 366 3.55 -31.09 -3.54
N GLU A 367 3.05 -32.32 -3.53
CA GLU A 367 3.75 -33.55 -3.84
C GLU A 367 4.10 -33.60 -5.34
N LEU A 368 5.36 -33.85 -5.66
CA LEU A 368 5.79 -34.55 -6.87
C LEU A 368 7.09 -35.30 -6.55
N GLY A 369 7.10 -36.60 -6.82
CA GLY A 369 8.28 -37.45 -6.97
C GLY A 369 7.93 -38.65 -7.88
N PRO A 370 8.85 -39.58 -8.16
CA PRO A 370 10.26 -39.37 -8.54
C PRO A 370 10.68 -40.24 -9.77
N GLY A 371 11.91 -40.03 -10.25
CA GLY A 371 12.67 -40.93 -11.15
C GLY A 371 13.61 -40.17 -12.08
N LEU A 372 14.80 -40.58 -12.51
CA LEU A 372 15.76 -41.67 -12.23
C LEU A 372 16.97 -41.40 -13.18
N GLY A 373 18.20 -41.78 -12.81
CA GLY A 373 19.38 -41.89 -13.70
C GLY A 373 20.45 -40.77 -13.57
N VAL A 374 21.59 -40.92 -12.88
CA VAL A 374 22.79 -41.79 -13.02
C VAL A 374 23.83 -41.32 -14.06
N GLY A 375 25.08 -41.15 -13.58
CA GLY A 375 26.35 -41.12 -14.35
C GLY A 375 26.99 -39.73 -14.37
N GLY A 376 28.22 -39.46 -13.94
CA GLY A 376 29.41 -40.28 -13.69
C GLY A 376 30.62 -39.55 -14.28
N GLY A 377 31.73 -39.42 -13.55
CA GLY A 377 33.05 -39.11 -14.14
C GLY A 377 33.75 -37.81 -13.69
N SER A 378 34.54 -37.92 -12.61
CA SER A 378 35.88 -37.29 -12.48
C SER A 378 36.88 -38.04 -13.40
N PRO A 379 38.15 -37.61 -13.67
CA PRO A 379 39.08 -36.92 -12.74
C PRO A 379 40.12 -35.94 -13.34
N GLY A 380 40.94 -35.32 -12.46
CA GLY A 380 42.37 -35.07 -12.74
C GLY A 380 42.95 -33.66 -12.53
N HIS A 381 43.35 -33.36 -11.28
CA HIS A 381 44.66 -32.83 -10.78
C HIS A 381 45.71 -32.14 -11.71
N PRO A 382 46.77 -31.47 -11.17
CA PRO A 382 46.97 -30.78 -9.88
C PRO A 382 47.85 -29.48 -9.94
N ALA A 383 48.12 -28.92 -8.75
CA ALA A 383 49.37 -28.29 -8.28
C ALA A 383 49.61 -26.79 -8.54
N SER A 384 49.72 -26.00 -7.45
CA SER A 384 51.02 -25.65 -6.85
C SER A 384 50.83 -24.81 -5.57
N GLU A 385 51.60 -25.20 -4.56
CA GLU A 385 51.89 -24.45 -3.34
C GLU A 385 52.76 -23.24 -3.62
N GLU A 386 52.60 -22.16 -2.85
CA GLU A 386 53.74 -21.33 -2.43
C GLU A 386 53.44 -20.68 -1.08
N THR A 387 54.46 -20.69 -0.23
CA THR A 387 54.43 -20.38 1.21
C THR A 387 55.06 -19.01 1.47
N MET A 388 54.65 -18.39 2.59
CA MET A 388 55.45 -17.51 3.46
C MET A 388 55.66 -16.03 3.07
N THR A 389 55.11 -15.10 3.86
CA THR A 389 55.83 -14.38 4.93
C THR A 389 54.95 -13.31 5.60
N GLN A 390 55.10 -13.21 6.93
CA GLN A 390 54.54 -12.15 7.79
C GLN A 390 55.45 -10.92 7.77
N THR A 391 54.86 -9.72 7.72
CA THR A 391 55.36 -8.53 8.44
C THR A 391 54.18 -7.61 8.77
N GLY A 392 54.04 -7.22 10.03
CA GLY A 392 52.97 -6.36 10.52
C GLY A 392 53.19 -4.86 10.29
N ALA A 393 52.08 -4.14 10.14
CA ALA A 393 51.86 -2.76 10.61
C ALA A 393 50.42 -2.32 10.24
N THR A 394 49.64 -1.86 11.21
CA THR A 394 48.41 -1.06 11.03
C THR A 394 48.72 0.41 11.39
N PRO A 395 47.84 1.39 11.08
CA PRO A 395 46.90 1.50 9.96
C PRO A 395 46.97 2.88 9.26
N ALA A 396 46.51 2.98 8.02
CA ALA A 396 46.12 4.27 7.44
C ALA A 396 44.88 4.08 6.56
N ALA A 397 43.84 4.82 6.90
CA ALA A 397 42.57 4.85 6.21
C ALA A 397 42.75 5.35 4.77
N SER A 398 42.39 4.52 3.79
CA SER A 398 42.15 4.96 2.42
C SER A 398 40.90 4.25 1.89
N GLY A 399 39.79 4.99 1.89
CA GLY A 399 38.57 4.60 1.21
C GLY A 399 38.82 4.50 -0.30
N GLY A 400 38.85 3.27 -0.81
CA GLY A 400 38.83 2.99 -2.24
C GLY A 400 37.42 3.19 -2.79
N GLY A 401 37.02 4.44 -2.97
CA GLY A 401 35.82 4.78 -3.74
C GLY A 401 36.10 4.64 -5.23
N PHE A 402 35.39 3.74 -5.90
CA PHE A 402 35.34 3.73 -7.37
C PHE A 402 34.64 5.00 -7.88
N PRO A 403 35.09 5.58 -9.01
CA PRO A 403 34.57 6.84 -9.52
C PRO A 403 33.20 6.61 -10.17
N TRP A 404 32.14 6.86 -9.41
CA TRP A 404 30.79 7.03 -9.95
C TRP A 404 30.72 8.39 -10.65
N ASP A 405 30.63 8.38 -11.98
CA ASP A 405 30.71 9.58 -12.83
C ASP A 405 29.50 10.50 -12.58
N GLY A 406 29.69 11.53 -11.74
CA GLY A 406 28.72 12.57 -11.40
C GLY A 406 28.33 13.50 -12.56
N ARG A 407 28.62 13.15 -13.82
CA ARG A 407 28.26 13.94 -15.00
C ARG A 407 26.85 13.69 -15.55
N GLU A 408 26.22 12.54 -15.26
CA GLU A 408 24.88 12.24 -15.81
C GLU A 408 23.71 12.97 -15.12
N TRP A 409 23.91 13.51 -13.92
CA TRP A 409 22.81 14.01 -13.07
C TRP A 409 22.41 15.46 -13.32
N ARG A 410 23.14 16.22 -14.16
CA ARG A 410 22.86 17.64 -14.39
C ARG A 410 21.66 17.93 -15.31
N SER A 411 21.09 16.92 -15.96
CA SER A 411 20.04 17.10 -16.98
C SER A 411 18.72 16.37 -16.71
N ALA A 412 18.56 15.71 -15.54
CA ALA A 412 17.34 14.99 -15.20
C ALA A 412 16.28 15.97 -14.65
N ARG A 413 15.15 16.09 -15.35
CA ARG A 413 13.95 16.77 -14.83
C ARG A 413 13.06 15.69 -14.22
N VAL A 414 12.86 15.79 -12.92
CA VAL A 414 11.86 15.00 -12.19
C VAL A 414 10.59 15.86 -12.07
N ASP A 415 9.42 15.26 -12.29
CA ASP A 415 8.15 15.95 -12.18
C ASP A 415 7.96 16.51 -10.77
N LEU A 416 7.68 17.81 -10.69
CA LEU A 416 7.11 18.50 -9.52
C LEU A 416 5.59 18.55 -9.68
#